data_AF-X1HP60-F1
#
_entry.id   AF-X1HP60-F1
#
_cell.length_a   1.000
_cell.length_b   1.000
_cell.length_c   1.000
_cell.angle_alpha   90.00
_cell.angle_beta   90.00
_cell.angle_gamma   90.00
#
_symmetry.space_group_name_H-M   'P 1'
#
loop_
_entity.id
_entity.type
_entity.pdbx_description
1 polymer ?
#
loop_
_entity_poly.entity_id
_entity_poly.type
_entity_poly.pdbx_seq_one_letter_code
_entity_poly.pdbx_strand_id
1 'polypeptide(L)'
;MNGYQRFITAIKRQQPDMVPLWELIIDRPVIEGLHGDISFLDFVGKEDLDGFTMFEDKKRDLVSGNTYMDSWGITWKLEPNNTYYPIDGPIKSYNDLKSFILPDADSESLYISLKEAVKRFKGEKAIVFMAHETFEISHYLFGGMDNLFINYITEPDFVKELLQII
;
A
#
# COMPACT_ATOMS: atom_id res chain seq x y z
N MET A 1 21.93 19.96 4.80
CA MET A 1 20.69 19.46 5.44
C MET A 1 20.80 17.95 5.50
N ASN A 2 20.20 17.28 6.49
CA ASN A 2 20.03 15.82 6.39
C ASN A 2 18.84 15.49 5.46
N GLY A 3 18.65 14.21 5.12
CA GLY A 3 17.64 13.83 4.14
C GLY A 3 16.22 14.19 4.56
N TYR A 4 15.87 13.99 5.83
CA TYR A 4 14.60 14.44 6.39
C TYR A 4 14.38 15.95 6.22
N GLN A 5 15.36 16.77 6.61
CA GLN A 5 15.28 18.22 6.50
C GLN A 5 15.13 18.66 5.04
N ARG A 6 15.90 18.05 4.13
CA ARG A 6 15.86 18.33 2.69
C ARG A 6 14.48 18.03 2.11
N PHE A 7 13.95 16.84 2.41
CA PHE A 7 12.66 16.37 1.93
C PHE A 7 11.50 17.25 2.44
N ILE A 8 11.48 17.57 3.74
CA ILE A 8 10.46 18.44 4.34
C ILE A 8 10.54 19.87 3.81
N THR A 9 11.75 20.39 3.56
CA THR A 9 11.95 21.72 2.95
C THR A 9 11.33 21.77 1.55
N ALA A 10 11.56 20.73 0.73
CA ALA A 10 10.98 20.63 -0.60
C ALA A 10 9.44 20.55 -0.57
N ILE A 11 8.84 19.71 0.29
CA ILE A 11 7.37 19.60 0.45
C ILE A 11 6.74 20.93 0.87
N LYS A 12 7.44 21.70 1.72
CA LYS A 12 7.00 23.04 2.13
C LYS A 12 7.17 24.10 1.04
N ARG A 13 7.57 23.72 -0.17
CA ARG A 13 7.81 24.60 -1.31
C ARG A 13 8.89 25.66 -1.01
N GLN A 14 9.87 25.29 -0.19
CA GLN A 14 11.06 26.08 0.10
C GLN A 14 12.25 25.54 -0.69
N GLN A 15 13.38 26.25 -0.67
CA GLN A 15 14.59 25.83 -1.37
C GLN A 15 15.46 24.92 -0.46
N PRO A 16 15.53 23.60 -0.72
CA PRO A 16 16.49 22.73 -0.06
C PRO A 16 17.92 23.01 -0.55
N ASP A 17 18.90 22.40 0.12
CA ASP A 17 20.31 22.43 -0.29
C ASP A 17 20.56 21.69 -1.63
N MET A 18 19.74 20.69 -1.96
CA MET A 18 19.67 20.01 -3.26
C MET A 18 18.30 19.31 -3.43
N VAL A 19 18.02 18.81 -4.64
CA VAL A 19 16.78 18.04 -4.90
C VAL A 19 16.80 16.76 -4.06
N PRO A 20 15.78 16.48 -3.23
CA PRO A 20 15.74 15.26 -2.43
C PRO A 20 15.53 14.03 -3.30
N LEU A 21 16.24 12.94 -2.99
CA LEU A 21 16.07 11.64 -3.61
C LEU A 21 15.09 10.78 -2.81
N TRP A 22 14.01 10.37 -3.46
CA TRP A 22 12.99 9.47 -2.92
C TRP A 22 12.46 8.60 -4.03
N GLU A 23 12.20 7.33 -3.69
CA GLU A 23 11.54 6.40 -4.59
C GLU A 23 10.27 5.85 -3.95
N LEU A 24 9.24 5.71 -4.80
CA LEU A 24 7.95 5.19 -4.37
C LEU A 24 8.07 3.72 -3.99
N ILE A 25 8.63 2.90 -4.89
CA ILE A 25 8.85 1.46 -4.73
C ILE A 25 10.22 1.12 -5.31
N ILE A 26 10.99 0.33 -4.58
CA ILE A 26 12.21 -0.28 -5.08
C ILE A 26 12.00 -1.79 -5.07
N ASP A 27 11.96 -2.38 -6.26
CA ASP A 27 11.69 -3.81 -6.40
C ASP A 27 12.89 -4.65 -5.94
N ARG A 28 12.61 -5.85 -5.44
CA ARG A 28 13.61 -6.77 -4.88
C ARG A 28 14.75 -7.08 -5.86
N PRO A 29 14.52 -7.32 -7.17
CA PRO A 29 15.60 -7.55 -8.13
C PRO A 29 16.56 -6.37 -8.27
N VAL A 30 16.11 -5.13 -8.04
CA VAL A 30 16.99 -3.93 -8.07
C VAL A 30 17.93 -3.95 -6.88
N ILE A 31 17.40 -4.25 -5.68
CA ILE A 31 18.20 -4.35 -4.45
C ILE A 31 19.25 -5.44 -4.59
N GLU A 32 18.83 -6.62 -5.05
CA GLU A 32 19.71 -7.78 -5.26
C GLU A 32 20.78 -7.52 -6.33
N GLY A 33 20.41 -6.86 -7.42
CA GLY A 33 21.34 -6.52 -8.50
C GLY A 33 22.43 -5.53 -8.10
N LEU A 34 22.15 -4.62 -7.16
CA LEU A 34 23.10 -3.59 -6.73
C LEU A 34 23.91 -4.00 -5.49
N HIS A 35 23.28 -4.65 -4.52
CA HIS A 35 23.88 -4.92 -3.20
C HIS A 35 23.78 -6.37 -2.71
N GLY A 36 23.22 -7.27 -3.52
CA GLY A 36 22.95 -8.65 -3.12
C GLY A 36 21.80 -8.75 -2.10
N ASP A 37 21.84 -9.79 -1.26
CA ASP A 37 20.80 -10.06 -0.27
C ASP A 37 20.94 -9.16 0.96
N ILE A 38 20.39 -7.95 0.88
CA ILE A 38 20.24 -7.02 2.00
C ILE A 38 18.77 -6.66 2.22
N SER A 39 18.44 -6.17 3.42
CA SER A 39 17.08 -5.67 3.66
C SER A 39 16.81 -4.37 2.89
N PHE A 40 15.53 -4.06 2.65
CA PHE A 40 15.13 -2.77 2.07
C PHE A 40 15.66 -1.57 2.89
N LEU A 41 15.61 -1.65 4.22
CA LEU A 41 16.12 -0.58 5.09
C LEU A 41 17.65 -0.46 5.05
N ASP A 42 18.38 -1.56 4.81
CA ASP A 42 19.82 -1.48 4.55
C ASP A 42 20.10 -0.80 3.21
N PHE A 43 19.32 -1.12 2.18
CA PHE A 43 19.43 -0.49 0.87
C PHE A 43 19.21 1.03 0.96
N VAL A 44 18.14 1.46 1.65
CA VAL A 44 17.85 2.89 1.93
C VAL A 44 19.04 3.58 2.59
N GLY A 45 19.70 2.91 3.53
CA GLY A 45 20.90 3.42 4.20
C GLY A 45 22.11 3.51 3.28
N LYS A 46 22.33 2.50 2.43
CA LYS A 46 23.48 2.41 1.51
C LYS A 46 23.40 3.37 0.33
N GLU A 47 22.22 3.52 -0.26
CA GLU A 47 21.96 4.46 -1.37
C GLU A 47 21.77 5.90 -0.90
N ASP A 48 21.85 6.13 0.42
CA ASP A 48 21.67 7.41 1.07
C ASP A 48 20.41 8.18 0.61
N LEU A 49 19.28 7.48 0.50
CA LEU A 49 18.02 8.10 0.09
C LEU A 49 17.57 9.15 1.12
N ASP A 50 16.97 10.24 0.66
CA ASP A 50 16.44 11.31 1.52
C ASP A 50 15.11 10.95 2.13
N GLY A 51 14.33 10.14 1.41
CA GLY A 51 13.12 9.53 1.90
C GLY A 51 12.84 8.19 1.23
N PHE A 52 11.92 7.43 1.82
CA PHE A 52 11.46 6.15 1.29
C PHE A 52 10.02 5.88 1.72
N THR A 53 9.36 4.99 1.00
CA THR A 53 7.97 4.62 1.27
C THR A 53 7.89 3.34 2.10
N MET A 54 7.05 3.37 3.13
CA MET A 54 6.61 2.20 3.88
C MET A 54 5.12 1.98 3.62
N PHE A 55 4.75 0.73 3.45
CA PHE A 55 3.37 0.29 3.26
C PHE A 55 2.86 -0.37 4.54
N GLU A 56 1.55 -0.55 4.62
CA GLU A 56 0.94 -1.48 5.56
C GLU A 56 1.48 -2.89 5.35
N ASP A 57 1.77 -3.58 6.46
CA ASP A 57 2.09 -5.01 6.43
C ASP A 57 0.84 -5.80 6.01
N LYS A 58 0.88 -6.39 4.82
CA LYS A 58 -0.26 -7.10 4.24
C LYS A 58 -0.24 -8.56 4.70
N LYS A 59 -1.29 -8.97 5.41
CA LYS A 59 -1.56 -10.38 5.67
C LYS A 59 -2.48 -10.93 4.58
N ARG A 60 -2.04 -12.02 3.94
CA ARG A 60 -2.85 -12.76 2.98
C ARG A 60 -2.79 -14.24 3.31
N ASP A 61 -3.94 -14.85 3.54
CA ASP A 61 -4.05 -16.27 3.83
C ASP A 61 -4.22 -17.05 2.52
N LEU A 62 -3.49 -18.17 2.37
CA LEU A 62 -3.58 -19.00 1.18
C LEU A 62 -4.94 -19.70 1.13
N VAL A 63 -5.67 -19.51 0.03
CA VAL A 63 -6.96 -20.17 -0.23
C VAL A 63 -6.75 -21.46 -1.01
N SER A 64 -6.08 -21.38 -2.16
CA SER A 64 -5.75 -22.55 -2.99
C SER A 64 -4.74 -22.20 -4.09
N GLY A 65 -3.82 -23.12 -4.42
CA GLY A 65 -2.83 -22.91 -5.49
C GLY A 65 -1.97 -21.67 -5.24
N ASN A 66 -2.13 -20.65 -6.09
CA ASN A 66 -1.52 -19.32 -5.95
C ASN A 66 -2.54 -18.21 -5.65
N THR A 67 -3.70 -18.58 -5.10
CA THR A 67 -4.80 -17.69 -4.74
C THR A 67 -4.83 -17.47 -3.24
N TYR A 68 -4.97 -16.22 -2.84
CA TYR A 68 -4.91 -15.75 -1.46
C TYR A 68 -6.08 -14.83 -1.16
N MET A 69 -6.43 -14.67 0.10
CA MET A 69 -7.45 -13.73 0.57
C MET A 69 -6.85 -12.82 1.64
N ASP A 70 -7.13 -11.52 1.57
CA ASP A 70 -6.68 -10.56 2.58
C ASP A 70 -7.74 -10.30 3.66
N SER A 71 -7.42 -9.41 4.60
CA SER A 71 -8.32 -9.02 5.69
C SER A 71 -9.59 -8.32 5.21
N TRP A 72 -9.56 -7.69 4.04
CA TRP A 72 -10.73 -7.05 3.42
C TRP A 72 -11.64 -8.07 2.72
N GLY A 73 -11.26 -9.36 2.65
CA GLY A 73 -11.98 -10.38 1.90
C GLY A 73 -11.73 -10.32 0.39
N ILE A 74 -10.76 -9.52 -0.06
CA ILE A 74 -10.38 -9.42 -1.47
C ILE A 74 -9.57 -10.66 -1.82
N THR A 75 -9.87 -11.26 -2.98
CA THR A 75 -9.16 -12.42 -3.48
C THR A 75 -8.06 -11.99 -4.45
N TRP A 76 -6.85 -12.43 -4.18
CA TRP A 76 -5.65 -12.09 -4.92
C TRP A 76 -5.03 -13.33 -5.55
N LYS A 77 -4.48 -13.19 -6.75
CA LYS A 77 -3.65 -14.20 -7.40
C LYS A 77 -2.20 -13.75 -7.45
N LEU A 78 -1.29 -14.63 -7.04
CA LEU A 78 0.15 -14.43 -7.14
C LEU A 78 0.65 -14.87 -8.52
N GLU A 79 1.15 -13.93 -9.31
CA GLU A 79 1.74 -14.19 -10.61
C GLU A 79 3.23 -14.60 -10.49
N PRO A 80 3.82 -15.25 -11.52
CA PRO A 80 5.20 -15.75 -11.47
C PRO A 80 6.27 -14.68 -11.20
N ASN A 81 5.97 -13.42 -11.47
CA ASN A 81 6.82 -12.27 -11.17
C ASN A 81 6.69 -11.79 -9.71
N ASN A 82 6.10 -12.61 -8.83
CA ASN A 82 5.89 -12.32 -7.42
C ASN A 82 4.97 -11.10 -7.14
N THR A 83 4.13 -10.74 -8.12
CA THR A 83 3.15 -9.66 -7.97
C THR A 83 1.75 -10.23 -7.71
N TYR A 84 1.02 -9.60 -6.80
CA TYR A 84 -0.38 -9.95 -6.54
C TYR A 84 -1.31 -9.10 -7.39
N TYR A 85 -2.28 -9.75 -8.04
CA TYR A 85 -3.38 -9.10 -8.75
C TYR A 85 -4.72 -9.46 -8.11
N PRO A 86 -5.62 -8.49 -7.91
CA PRO A 86 -6.96 -8.77 -7.40
C PRO A 86 -7.77 -9.43 -8.51
N ILE A 87 -8.40 -10.56 -8.19
CA ILE A 87 -9.18 -11.35 -9.15
C ILE A 87 -10.65 -11.46 -8.75
N ASP A 88 -10.99 -11.19 -7.49
CA ASP A 88 -12.37 -11.16 -7.00
C ASP A 88 -12.48 -10.30 -5.73
N GLY A 89 -13.70 -9.91 -5.39
CA GLY A 89 -14.03 -9.04 -4.26
C GLY A 89 -15.30 -9.47 -3.54
N PRO A 90 -15.43 -9.19 -2.24
CA PRO A 90 -16.51 -9.73 -1.41
C PRO A 90 -17.87 -9.07 -1.63
N ILE A 91 -17.93 -7.90 -2.29
CA ILE A 91 -19.17 -7.12 -2.43
C ILE A 91 -19.81 -7.38 -3.79
N LYS A 92 -20.80 -8.28 -3.84
CA LYS A 92 -21.58 -8.59 -5.05
C LYS A 92 -22.99 -8.01 -5.02
N SER A 93 -23.49 -7.69 -3.84
CA SER A 93 -24.85 -7.23 -3.60
C SER A 93 -24.94 -6.31 -2.39
N TYR A 94 -26.07 -5.62 -2.25
CA TYR A 94 -26.38 -4.84 -1.06
C TYR A 94 -26.38 -5.66 0.23
N ASN A 95 -26.70 -6.96 0.17
CA ASN A 95 -26.65 -7.81 1.36
C ASN A 95 -25.21 -8.03 1.80
N ASP A 96 -24.30 -8.24 0.86
CA ASP A 96 -22.86 -8.39 1.16
C ASP A 96 -22.34 -7.12 1.84
N LEU A 97 -22.69 -5.94 1.30
CA LEU A 97 -22.33 -4.65 1.88
C LEU A 97 -22.88 -4.47 3.30
N LYS A 98 -24.14 -4.83 3.55
CA LYS A 98 -24.76 -4.72 4.89
C LYS A 98 -24.09 -5.63 5.93
N SER A 99 -23.58 -6.77 5.50
CA SER A 99 -22.86 -7.71 6.35
C SER A 99 -21.34 -7.52 6.36
N PHE A 100 -20.83 -6.55 5.59
CA PHE A 100 -19.40 -6.33 5.44
C PHE A 100 -18.81 -5.77 6.73
N ILE A 101 -17.69 -6.37 7.16
CA ILE A 101 -16.96 -5.95 8.36
C ILE A 101 -15.64 -5.36 7.91
N LEU A 102 -15.44 -4.08 8.24
CA LEU A 102 -14.19 -3.39 7.96
C LEU A 102 -13.05 -4.01 8.78
N PRO A 103 -11.86 -4.17 8.18
CA PRO A 103 -10.66 -4.52 8.94
C PRO A 103 -10.34 -3.45 9.98
N ASP A 104 -9.75 -3.87 11.10
CA ASP A 104 -9.27 -2.95 12.13
C ASP A 104 -8.03 -2.20 11.65
N ALA A 105 -8.21 -0.91 11.34
CA ALA A 105 -7.13 -0.01 10.89
C ALA A 105 -6.11 0.28 12.00
N ASP A 106 -6.46 0.09 13.28
CA ASP A 106 -5.54 0.29 14.41
C ASP A 106 -4.78 -0.99 14.76
N SER A 107 -4.95 -2.07 13.99
CA SER A 107 -4.27 -3.33 14.22
C SER A 107 -2.75 -3.16 14.15
N GLU A 108 -2.08 -3.49 15.25
CA GLU A 108 -0.63 -3.35 15.39
C GLU A 108 0.16 -4.21 14.38
N SER A 109 -0.46 -5.26 13.84
CA SER A 109 0.16 -6.10 12.83
C SER A 109 0.39 -5.37 11.50
N LEU A 110 -0.34 -4.28 11.22
CA LEU A 110 -0.22 -3.48 9.99
C LEU A 110 1.03 -2.59 9.97
N TYR A 111 1.65 -2.36 11.13
CA TYR A 111 2.67 -1.32 11.32
C TYR A 111 4.02 -1.88 11.79
N ILE A 112 4.27 -3.18 11.70
CA ILE A 112 5.52 -3.81 12.17
C ILE A 112 6.72 -3.24 11.40
N SER A 113 6.66 -3.27 10.07
CA SER A 113 7.72 -2.76 9.20
C SER A 113 7.89 -1.25 9.34
N LEU A 114 6.78 -0.51 9.48
CA LEU A 114 6.81 0.94 9.73
C LEU A 114 7.53 1.27 11.05
N LYS A 115 7.24 0.55 12.13
CA LYS A 115 7.88 0.75 13.44
C LYS A 115 9.39 0.52 13.37
N GLU A 116 9.84 -0.49 12.64
CA GLU A 116 11.27 -0.74 12.44
C GLU A 116 11.93 0.38 11.63
N ALA A 117 11.28 0.86 10.56
CA ALA A 117 11.74 2.02 9.80
C ALA A 117 11.87 3.29 10.67
N VAL A 118 10.86 3.56 11.50
CA VAL A 118 10.85 4.70 12.44
C VAL A 118 11.98 4.57 13.45
N LYS A 119 12.16 3.39 14.05
CA LYS A 119 13.24 3.12 15.00
C LYS A 119 14.61 3.40 14.39
N ARG A 120 14.79 3.09 13.11
CA ARG A 120 16.08 3.22 12.42
C ARG A 120 16.37 4.62 11.88
N PHE A 121 15.37 5.32 11.35
CA PHE A 121 15.62 6.51 10.50
C PHE A 121 14.87 7.78 10.92
N LYS A 122 14.07 7.75 12.00
CA LYS A 122 13.30 8.91 12.45
C LYS A 122 14.20 10.14 12.66
N GLY A 123 13.88 11.21 11.94
CA GLY A 123 14.60 12.48 12.02
C GLY A 123 15.85 12.58 11.13
N GLU A 124 16.26 11.47 10.52
CA GLU A 124 17.40 11.41 9.59
C GLU A 124 16.95 11.35 8.13
N LYS A 125 15.95 10.50 7.85
CA LYS A 125 15.34 10.32 6.52
C LYS A 125 13.82 10.51 6.61
N ALA A 126 13.19 10.94 5.53
CA ALA A 126 11.75 11.04 5.46
C ALA A 126 11.11 9.65 5.27
N ILE A 127 10.17 9.31 6.15
CA ILE A 127 9.41 8.07 6.08
C ILE A 127 8.03 8.45 5.54
N VAL A 128 7.73 8.06 4.30
CA VAL A 128 6.42 8.26 3.68
C VAL A 128 5.61 7.01 3.95
N PHE A 129 4.55 7.11 4.73
CA PHE A 129 3.62 6.00 4.91
C PHE A 129 2.53 6.09 3.84
N MET A 130 2.34 5.01 3.08
CA MET A 130 1.33 4.94 2.04
C MET A 130 0.32 3.84 2.34
N ALA A 131 -0.95 4.25 2.40
CA ALA A 131 -2.11 3.39 2.56
C ALA A 131 -2.98 3.44 1.30
N HIS A 132 -3.96 2.55 1.22
CA HIS A 132 -4.90 2.48 0.10
C HIS A 132 -5.86 3.67 0.07
N GLU A 133 -6.21 4.11 -1.14
CA GLU A 133 -7.19 5.18 -1.36
C GLU A 133 -8.58 4.61 -1.68
N THR A 134 -9.62 5.36 -1.36
CA THR A 134 -11.03 4.96 -1.45
C THR A 134 -11.45 4.44 -2.83
N PHE A 135 -11.04 5.10 -3.92
CA PHE A 135 -11.31 4.64 -5.27
C PHE A 135 -10.62 3.30 -5.57
N GLU A 136 -9.35 3.15 -5.15
CA GLU A 136 -8.60 1.92 -5.37
C GLU A 136 -9.27 0.74 -4.65
N ILE A 137 -9.53 0.89 -3.35
CA ILE A 137 -10.12 -0.19 -2.57
C ILE A 137 -11.55 -0.50 -3.02
N SER A 138 -12.33 0.50 -3.47
CA SER A 138 -13.70 0.29 -3.94
C SER A 138 -13.80 -0.69 -5.12
N HIS A 139 -12.90 -0.58 -6.12
CA HIS A 139 -12.96 -1.50 -7.25
C HIS A 139 -12.42 -2.89 -6.90
N TYR A 140 -11.52 -3.02 -5.93
CA TYR A 140 -11.14 -4.33 -5.41
C TYR A 140 -12.30 -4.99 -4.66
N LEU A 141 -13.07 -4.22 -3.89
CA LEU A 141 -14.23 -4.73 -3.14
C LEU A 141 -15.35 -5.23 -4.06
N PHE A 142 -15.57 -4.58 -5.19
CA PHE A 142 -16.47 -5.07 -6.24
C PHE A 142 -15.88 -6.23 -7.07
N GLY A 143 -14.59 -6.54 -6.92
CA GLY A 143 -13.90 -7.57 -7.69
C GLY A 143 -13.64 -7.16 -9.14
N GLY A 144 -13.42 -5.88 -9.40
CA GLY A 144 -13.07 -5.35 -10.72
C GLY A 144 -13.49 -3.89 -10.93
N MET A 145 -12.68 -3.14 -11.68
CA MET A 145 -13.01 -1.78 -12.11
C MET A 145 -14.24 -1.75 -13.02
N ASP A 146 -14.42 -2.78 -13.86
CA ASP A 146 -15.59 -2.97 -14.69
C ASP A 146 -16.88 -3.06 -13.84
N ASN A 147 -16.86 -3.86 -12.77
CA ASN A 147 -17.99 -3.96 -11.84
C ASN A 147 -18.28 -2.62 -11.15
N LEU A 148 -17.26 -1.92 -10.67
CA LEU A 148 -17.42 -0.58 -10.09
C LEU A 148 -18.03 0.40 -11.11
N PHE A 149 -17.52 0.42 -12.35
CA PHE A 149 -17.97 1.36 -13.38
C PHE A 149 -19.38 1.07 -13.88
N ILE A 150 -19.75 -0.21 -14.00
CA ILE A 150 -21.13 -0.59 -14.28
C ILE A 150 -22.04 -0.10 -13.15
N ASN A 151 -21.67 -0.33 -11.88
CA ASN A 151 -22.47 0.11 -10.73
C ASN A 151 -22.59 1.64 -10.62
N TYR A 152 -21.58 2.42 -11.05
CA TYR A 152 -21.75 3.88 -11.14
C TYR A 152 -22.91 4.30 -12.06
N ILE A 153 -23.22 3.50 -13.08
CA ILE A 153 -24.30 3.78 -14.04
C ILE A 153 -25.61 3.16 -13.57
N THR A 154 -25.57 1.90 -13.12
CA THR A 154 -26.78 1.10 -12.88
C THR A 154 -27.29 1.23 -11.45
N GLU A 155 -26.40 1.41 -10.48
CA GLU A 155 -26.68 1.38 -9.04
C GLU A 155 -25.85 2.45 -8.28
N PRO A 156 -25.95 3.75 -8.64
CA PRO A 156 -25.06 4.77 -8.10
C PRO A 156 -25.16 4.97 -6.58
N ASP A 157 -26.33 4.71 -5.99
CA ASP A 157 -26.50 4.82 -4.54
C ASP A 157 -25.81 3.65 -3.81
N PHE A 158 -25.73 2.48 -4.43
CA PHE A 158 -24.96 1.34 -3.91
C PHE A 158 -23.48 1.69 -3.76
N VAL A 159 -22.93 2.33 -4.80
CA VAL A 159 -21.53 2.75 -4.78
C VAL A 159 -21.30 3.84 -3.75
N LYS A 160 -22.21 4.82 -3.62
CA LYS A 160 -22.11 5.85 -2.58
C LYS A 160 -22.14 5.27 -1.17
N GLU A 161 -23.02 4.29 -0.92
CA GLU A 161 -23.07 3.61 0.37
C GLU A 161 -21.76 2.88 0.69
N LEU A 162 -21.16 2.18 -0.29
CA LEU A 162 -19.84 1.61 -0.14
C LEU A 162 -18.81 2.69 0.21
N LEU A 163 -18.73 3.77 -0.57
CA LEU A 163 -17.75 4.85 -0.36
C LEU A 163 -17.92 5.58 0.98
N GLN A 164 -19.06 5.47 1.66
CA GLN A 164 -19.27 6.08 2.98
C GLN A 164 -18.70 5.23 4.12
N ILE A 165 -18.48 3.93 3.90
CA ILE A 165 -17.96 3.03 4.94
C ILE A 165 -16.46 2.82 4.85
N ILE A 166 -15.83 3.14 3.72
CA ILE A 166 -14.38 2.97 3.49
C ILE A 166 -13.60 4.29 3.53
#